data_AF-A0A3C1BNJ1-F1
#
_entry.id   AF-A0A3C1BNJ1-F1
#
_cell.length_a   1.000
_cell.length_b   1.000
_cell.length_c   1.000
_cell.angle_alpha   90.00
_cell.angle_beta   90.00
_cell.angle_gamma   90.00
#
_symmetry.space_group_name_H-M   'P 1'
#
loop_
_entity.id
_entity.type
_entity.pdbx_description
1 polymer ?
#
loop_
_entity_poly.entity_id
_entity_poly.type
_entity_poly.pdbx_seq_one_letter_code
_entity_poly.pdbx_strand_id
1 'polypeptide(L)'
;GSAIARGASFLRDAMHTQIRTAGLSVIDEPHRTRGLRSAAFDGEGLSPETLNLVQDGVLQSWLLDSTTARQLELESNARAARGVGGPPSPSATNLYLAAGTQAVASILRDVGEGFFVTELIGMGVNGATGDYSRGASGFRIENGELTYAVSEVTIAGNLKDMFRHM
;
A
#
# COMPACT_ATOMS: atom_id res chain seq x y z
N GLY A 1 12.33 -1.43 -0.16
CA GLY A 1 13.79 -1.57 -0.21
C GLY A 1 14.46 -0.27 0.14
N SER A 2 14.59 0.67 -0.81
CA SER A 2 15.52 1.80 -0.65
C SER A 2 15.25 2.70 0.55
N ALA A 3 13.98 2.97 0.88
CA ALA A 3 13.65 3.75 2.08
C ALA A 3 14.06 3.04 3.38
N ILE A 4 13.92 1.71 3.42
CA ILE A 4 14.29 0.88 4.58
C ILE A 4 15.82 0.86 4.74
N ALA A 5 16.56 0.60 3.66
CA ALA A 5 18.02 0.58 3.67
C ALA A 5 18.64 1.93 4.10
N ARG A 6 17.96 3.04 3.79
CA ARG A 6 18.38 4.39 4.24
C ARG A 6 17.86 4.79 5.62
N GLY A 7 17.08 3.95 6.29
CA GLY A 7 16.43 4.28 7.57
C GLY A 7 15.34 5.36 7.47
N ALA A 8 14.85 5.65 6.26
CA ALA A 8 13.88 6.70 5.96
C ALA A 8 12.46 6.14 5.81
N SER A 9 12.09 5.16 6.64
CA SER A 9 10.75 4.58 6.63
C SER A 9 10.22 4.32 8.03
N PHE A 10 8.96 4.68 8.25
CA PHE A 10 8.26 4.39 9.50
C PHE A 10 7.99 2.89 9.73
N LEU A 11 8.17 2.05 8.69
CA LEU A 11 8.02 0.59 8.72
C LEU A 11 9.36 -0.17 8.80
N ARG A 12 10.47 0.53 9.01
CA ARG A 12 11.82 -0.06 9.03
C ARG A 12 11.93 -1.26 9.99
N ASP A 13 11.38 -1.13 11.18
CA ASP A 13 11.51 -2.13 12.24
C ASP A 13 10.26 -3.01 12.38
N ALA A 14 9.38 -2.98 11.38
CA ALA A 14 8.06 -3.62 11.44
C ALA A 14 8.01 -5.00 10.78
N MET A 15 9.13 -5.54 10.32
CA MET A 15 9.16 -6.86 9.68
C MET A 15 8.62 -7.94 10.63
N HIS A 16 7.72 -8.79 10.15
CA HIS A 16 7.02 -9.82 10.92
C HIS A 16 6.20 -9.28 12.11
N THR A 17 5.87 -7.99 12.11
CA THR A 17 4.97 -7.40 13.10
C THR A 17 3.59 -7.14 12.50
N GLN A 18 2.57 -7.18 13.35
CA GLN A 18 1.22 -6.80 12.97
C GLN A 18 1.14 -5.28 12.81
N ILE A 19 0.91 -4.83 11.58
CA ILE A 19 0.81 -3.42 11.23
C ILE A 19 -0.62 -2.99 10.94
N ARG A 20 -1.56 -3.93 10.77
CA ARG A 20 -2.99 -3.71 10.49
C ARG A 20 -3.88 -4.76 11.16
N THR A 21 -5.20 -4.59 11.10
CA THR A 21 -6.16 -5.60 11.56
C THR A 21 -5.98 -6.91 10.79
N ALA A 22 -6.17 -8.02 11.48
CA ALA A 22 -6.18 -9.34 10.88
C ALA A 22 -7.29 -9.43 9.80
N GLY A 23 -7.08 -10.28 8.80
CA GLY A 23 -7.95 -10.50 7.66
C GLY A 23 -7.60 -9.67 6.41
N LEU A 24 -6.70 -8.69 6.54
CA LEU A 24 -6.27 -7.85 5.42
C LEU A 24 -4.90 -8.26 4.89
N SER A 25 -4.80 -8.48 3.58
CA SER A 25 -3.56 -8.83 2.90
C SER A 25 -3.28 -7.88 1.74
N VAL A 26 -2.02 -7.52 1.54
CA VAL A 26 -1.54 -6.68 0.43
C VAL A 26 -0.64 -7.53 -0.44
N ILE A 27 -1.02 -7.68 -1.71
CA ILE A 27 -0.43 -8.62 -2.65
C ILE A 27 0.15 -7.84 -3.83
N ASP A 28 1.35 -8.20 -4.25
CA ASP A 28 1.96 -7.73 -5.49
C ASP A 28 2.05 -8.90 -6.48
N GLU A 29 1.29 -8.81 -7.57
CA GLU A 29 1.07 -9.90 -8.53
C GLU A 29 1.69 -9.58 -9.91
N PRO A 30 2.89 -10.10 -10.23
CA PRO A 30 3.64 -9.73 -11.44
C PRO A 30 3.08 -10.32 -12.73
N HIS A 31 2.34 -11.42 -12.64
CA HIS A 31 1.81 -12.15 -13.80
C HIS A 31 0.31 -11.95 -13.98
N ARG A 32 -0.25 -10.89 -13.40
CA ARG A 32 -1.67 -10.57 -13.51
C ARG A 32 -2.06 -10.36 -14.97
N THR A 33 -3.01 -11.16 -15.47
CA THR A 33 -3.47 -11.02 -16.86
C THR A 33 -4.01 -9.61 -17.09
N ARG A 34 -3.46 -8.90 -18.09
CA ARG A 34 -3.78 -7.50 -18.43
C ARG A 34 -3.52 -6.50 -17.30
N GLY A 35 -2.69 -6.84 -16.31
CA GLY A 35 -2.23 -5.87 -15.31
C GLY A 35 -1.26 -4.85 -15.93
N LEU A 36 -1.42 -3.58 -15.58
CA LEU A 36 -0.68 -2.46 -16.17
C LEU A 36 0.84 -2.55 -16.02
N ARG A 37 1.32 -3.26 -14.98
CA ARG A 37 2.74 -3.43 -14.68
C ARG A 37 3.17 -4.89 -14.67
N SER A 38 2.45 -5.73 -15.40
CA SER A 38 2.77 -7.16 -15.48
C SER A 38 4.00 -7.38 -16.35
N ALA A 39 4.90 -8.23 -15.90
CA ALA A 39 6.15 -8.52 -16.61
C ALA A 39 6.59 -9.97 -16.32
N ALA A 40 7.27 -10.58 -17.29
CA ALA A 40 7.87 -11.91 -17.11
C ALA A 40 9.15 -11.88 -16.26
N PHE A 41 9.84 -10.73 -16.28
CA PHE A 41 11.06 -10.46 -15.52
C PHE A 41 11.06 -9.01 -15.06
N ASP A 42 11.80 -8.73 -14.00
CA ASP A 42 11.98 -7.40 -13.44
C ASP A 42 13.07 -6.59 -14.18
N GLY A 43 13.36 -5.38 -13.71
CA GLY A 43 14.37 -4.49 -14.29
C GLY A 43 15.83 -4.98 -14.18
N GLU A 44 16.07 -6.11 -13.52
CA GLU A 44 17.35 -6.80 -13.36
C GLU A 44 17.38 -8.15 -14.11
N GLY A 45 16.26 -8.56 -14.73
CA GLY A 45 16.15 -9.81 -15.47
C GLY A 45 15.77 -11.02 -14.62
N LEU A 46 15.37 -10.81 -13.36
CA LEU A 46 14.91 -11.88 -12.46
C LEU A 46 13.41 -12.13 -12.67
N SER A 47 12.97 -13.38 -12.54
CA SER A 47 11.54 -13.73 -12.68
C SER A 47 10.81 -13.51 -11.34
N PRO A 48 9.87 -12.55 -11.25
CA PRO A 48 9.13 -12.29 -10.03
C PRO A 48 8.00 -13.28 -9.80
N GLU A 49 7.89 -13.80 -8.58
CA GLU A 49 6.70 -14.53 -8.12
C GLU A 49 5.70 -13.60 -7.42
N THR A 50 4.46 -14.06 -7.23
CA THR A 50 3.47 -13.37 -6.41
C THR A 50 4.00 -13.18 -4.99
N LEU A 51 3.95 -11.94 -4.50
CA LEU A 51 4.50 -11.56 -3.20
C LEU A 51 3.40 -11.02 -2.29
N ASN A 52 3.20 -11.64 -1.13
CA ASN A 52 2.42 -11.03 -0.05
C ASN A 52 3.34 -10.03 0.65
N LEU A 53 3.11 -8.72 0.46
CA LEU A 53 3.82 -7.71 1.27
C LEU A 53 3.27 -7.71 2.69
N VAL A 54 1.95 -7.84 2.82
CA VAL A 54 1.25 -7.97 4.10
C VAL A 54 0.36 -9.20 3.99
N GLN A 55 0.41 -10.07 4.98
CA GLN A 55 -0.45 -11.24 5.08
C GLN A 55 -1.12 -11.23 6.45
N ASP A 56 -2.45 -11.26 6.46
CA ASP A 56 -3.25 -11.26 7.68
C ASP A 56 -2.87 -10.11 8.66
N GLY A 57 -2.67 -8.91 8.12
CA GLY A 57 -2.26 -7.72 8.88
C GLY A 57 -0.77 -7.68 9.26
N VAL A 58 0.00 -8.74 9.02
CA VAL A 58 1.43 -8.84 9.35
C VAL A 58 2.30 -8.49 8.16
N LEU A 59 3.29 -7.62 8.35
CA LEU A 59 4.27 -7.27 7.31
C LEU A 59 5.22 -8.46 7.06
N GLN A 60 5.22 -8.99 5.84
CA GLN A 60 6.00 -10.18 5.47
C GLN A 60 7.27 -9.85 4.70
N SER A 61 7.24 -8.79 3.88
CA SER A 61 8.38 -8.41 3.06
C SER A 61 8.32 -6.93 2.68
N TRP A 62 9.47 -6.37 2.30
CA TRP A 62 9.55 -5.14 1.53
C TRP A 62 9.72 -5.46 0.04
N LEU A 63 9.50 -4.48 -0.83
CA LEU A 63 9.90 -4.59 -2.24
C LEU A 63 11.43 -4.46 -2.33
N LEU A 64 12.12 -5.43 -2.91
CA LEU A 64 13.58 -5.51 -2.93
C LEU A 64 14.09 -5.73 -4.36
N ASP A 65 15.08 -4.94 -4.74
CA ASP A 65 15.99 -5.21 -5.85
C ASP A 65 17.27 -5.85 -5.31
N SER A 66 18.19 -6.26 -6.18
CA SER A 66 19.45 -6.90 -5.77
C SER A 66 20.29 -6.02 -4.85
N THR A 67 20.30 -4.71 -5.08
CA THR A 67 21.10 -3.76 -4.29
C THR A 67 20.57 -3.62 -2.86
N THR A 68 19.27 -3.36 -2.71
CA THR A 68 18.65 -3.12 -1.41
C THR A 68 18.47 -4.41 -0.62
N ALA A 69 18.26 -5.55 -1.29
CA ALA A 69 18.32 -6.86 -0.68
C ALA A 69 19.69 -7.07 -0.01
N ARG A 70 20.78 -6.89 -0.76
CA ARG A 70 22.14 -7.05 -0.24
C ARG A 70 22.47 -6.09 0.91
N GLN A 71 22.04 -4.84 0.84
CA GLN A 71 22.23 -3.86 1.92
C GLN A 71 21.49 -4.22 3.21
N LEU A 72 20.37 -4.91 3.09
CA LEU A 72 19.54 -5.34 4.21
C LEU A 72 19.82 -6.78 4.65
N GLU A 73 20.84 -7.43 4.07
CA GLU A 73 21.16 -8.84 4.31
C GLU A 73 19.99 -9.79 4.02
N LEU A 74 19.22 -9.46 2.98
CA LEU A 74 18.08 -10.23 2.48
C LEU A 74 18.31 -10.71 1.04
N GLU A 75 17.40 -11.54 0.55
CA GLU A 75 17.34 -11.94 -0.85
C GLU A 75 16.46 -11.00 -1.68
N SER A 76 16.78 -10.85 -2.97
CA SER A 76 15.95 -10.10 -3.90
C SER A 76 14.66 -10.86 -4.15
N ASN A 77 13.52 -10.15 -4.14
CA ASN A 77 12.23 -10.70 -4.57
C ASN A 77 11.85 -10.27 -5.99
N ALA A 78 12.87 -9.94 -6.80
CA ALA A 78 12.73 -9.54 -8.20
C ALA A 78 11.76 -8.35 -8.36
N ARG A 79 11.90 -7.33 -7.53
CA ARG A 79 11.08 -6.12 -7.57
C ARG A 79 11.87 -4.92 -8.03
N ALA A 80 12.75 -5.08 -9.02
CA ALA A 80 13.41 -3.96 -9.65
C ALA A 80 12.57 -3.36 -10.79
N ALA A 81 12.48 -2.03 -10.87
CA ALA A 81 12.07 -1.34 -12.09
C ALA A 81 13.21 -0.47 -12.60
N ARG A 82 13.31 -0.35 -13.93
CA ARG A 82 14.34 0.42 -14.62
C ARG A 82 13.71 1.54 -15.44
N GLY A 83 14.15 2.77 -15.20
CA GLY A 83 13.89 3.91 -16.06
C GLY A 83 15.03 4.13 -17.06
N VAL A 84 14.84 5.02 -18.03
CA VAL A 84 15.85 5.35 -19.05
C VAL A 84 17.06 6.13 -18.50
N GLY A 85 16.92 6.80 -17.35
CA GLY A 85 17.90 7.75 -16.83
C GLY A 85 18.62 7.32 -15.56
N GLY A 86 18.53 6.06 -15.14
CA GLY A 86 19.12 5.64 -13.87
C GLY A 86 19.23 4.12 -13.67
N PRO A 87 19.91 3.71 -12.59
CA PRO A 87 19.99 2.30 -12.20
C PRO A 87 18.59 1.76 -11.84
N PRO A 88 18.43 0.42 -11.81
CA PRO A 88 17.21 -0.19 -11.27
C PRO A 88 17.00 0.25 -9.82
N SER A 89 15.73 0.26 -9.40
CA SER A 89 15.34 0.52 -8.02
C SER A 89 14.10 -0.29 -7.64
N PRO A 90 13.84 -0.52 -6.34
CA PRO A 90 12.69 -1.29 -5.90
C PRO A 90 11.37 -0.65 -6.31
N SER A 91 10.48 -1.42 -6.93
CA SER A 91 9.17 -1.01 -7.40
C SER A 91 8.18 -2.16 -7.31
N ALA A 92 6.92 -1.83 -7.06
CA ALA A 92 5.82 -2.77 -7.17
C ALA A 92 5.56 -3.14 -8.64
N THR A 93 4.89 -4.27 -8.85
CA THR A 93 4.23 -4.65 -10.10
C THR A 93 2.75 -4.25 -10.02
N ASN A 94 1.83 -5.22 -9.89
CA ASN A 94 0.42 -4.97 -9.66
C ASN A 94 0.12 -5.16 -8.16
N LEU A 95 0.25 -4.08 -7.39
CA LEU A 95 -0.01 -4.06 -5.95
C LEU A 95 -1.48 -3.77 -5.66
N TYR A 96 -2.12 -4.60 -4.85
CA TYR A 96 -3.50 -4.40 -4.44
C TYR A 96 -3.78 -4.93 -3.02
N LEU A 97 -4.84 -4.42 -2.40
CA LEU A 97 -5.42 -4.99 -1.20
C LEU A 97 -6.35 -6.14 -1.60
N ALA A 98 -6.16 -7.32 -1.00
CA ALA A 98 -7.02 -8.47 -1.23
C ALA A 98 -8.47 -8.14 -0.86
N ALA A 99 -9.42 -8.62 -1.69
CA ALA A 99 -10.83 -8.39 -1.43
C ALA A 99 -11.29 -9.15 -0.18
N GLY A 100 -12.07 -8.47 0.66
CA GLY A 100 -12.81 -9.10 1.75
C GLY A 100 -14.09 -9.79 1.24
N THR A 101 -14.91 -10.25 2.19
CA THR A 101 -16.18 -10.94 1.91
C THR A 101 -17.40 -10.02 1.96
N GLN A 102 -17.25 -8.83 2.54
CA GLN A 102 -18.36 -7.90 2.74
C GLN A 102 -18.65 -7.08 1.47
N ALA A 103 -19.94 -6.94 1.16
CA ALA A 103 -20.39 -6.04 0.11
C ALA A 103 -20.26 -4.58 0.58
N VAL A 104 -19.92 -3.67 -0.33
CA VAL A 104 -19.81 -2.22 -0.03
C VAL A 104 -21.09 -1.68 0.62
N ALA A 105 -22.27 -2.10 0.15
CA ALA A 105 -23.55 -1.69 0.73
C ALA A 105 -23.73 -2.14 2.19
N SER A 106 -23.13 -3.27 2.60
CA SER A 106 -23.14 -3.71 3.99
C SER A 106 -22.23 -2.84 4.84
N ILE A 107 -21.02 -2.55 4.35
CA ILE A 107 -20.07 -1.66 5.02
C ILE A 107 -20.68 -0.27 5.24
N LEU A 108 -21.37 0.29 4.23
CA LEU A 108 -22.04 1.59 4.36
C LEU A 108 -23.07 1.59 5.49
N ARG A 109 -23.92 0.54 5.56
CA ARG A 109 -24.93 0.38 6.62
C ARG A 109 -24.30 0.28 8.01
N ASP A 110 -23.21 -0.46 8.14
CA ASP A 110 -22.50 -0.64 9.40
C ASP A 110 -21.86 0.67 9.90
N VAL A 111 -21.38 1.52 8.98
CA VAL A 111 -20.84 2.85 9.32
C VAL A 111 -21.94 3.76 9.90
N GLY A 112 -23.16 3.73 9.36
CA GLY A 112 -24.29 4.56 9.78
C GLY A 112 -24.10 6.04 9.40
N GLU A 113 -23.15 6.72 10.03
CA GLU A 113 -22.81 8.12 9.79
C GLU A 113 -21.32 8.27 9.50
N GLY A 114 -20.94 8.85 8.37
CA GLY A 114 -19.54 8.85 7.96
C GLY A 114 -19.21 9.65 6.71
N PHE A 115 -18.03 9.38 6.14
CA PHE A 115 -17.54 10.01 4.92
C PHE A 115 -16.96 8.95 4.00
N PHE A 116 -17.60 8.75 2.85
CA PHE A 116 -17.18 7.82 1.82
C PHE A 116 -16.22 8.53 0.86
N VAL A 117 -14.92 8.31 1.06
CA VAL A 117 -13.86 8.94 0.25
C VAL A 117 -13.78 8.27 -1.12
N THR A 118 -13.90 9.06 -2.19
CA THR A 118 -13.74 8.57 -3.57
C THR A 118 -12.47 9.08 -4.23
N GLU A 119 -11.92 10.20 -3.72
CA GLU A 119 -10.72 10.82 -4.28
C GLU A 119 -9.87 11.46 -3.20
N LEU A 120 -8.54 11.44 -3.43
CA LEU A 120 -7.54 12.06 -2.58
C LEU A 120 -6.63 12.95 -3.44
N ILE A 121 -6.45 14.20 -3.03
CA ILE A 121 -5.72 15.22 -3.78
C ILE A 121 -4.48 15.66 -3.00
N GLY A 122 -3.42 15.99 -3.74
CA GLY A 122 -2.18 16.54 -3.21
C GLY A 122 -1.18 15.50 -2.73
N MET A 123 -0.01 15.99 -2.33
CA MET A 123 1.10 15.21 -1.76
C MET A 123 1.21 15.59 -0.29
N GLY A 124 1.10 14.62 0.62
CA GLY A 124 1.22 14.90 2.05
C GLY A 124 1.40 13.64 2.87
N VAL A 125 2.25 12.75 2.38
CA VAL A 125 2.68 11.56 3.12
C VAL A 125 4.17 11.68 3.39
N ASN A 126 4.55 11.70 4.67
CA ASN A 126 5.93 11.59 5.08
C ASN A 126 6.28 10.12 5.30
N GLY A 127 7.03 9.53 4.37
CA GLY A 127 7.42 8.12 4.45
C GLY A 127 8.32 7.77 5.64
N ALA A 128 9.03 8.75 6.22
CA ALA A 128 9.95 8.51 7.34
C ALA A 128 9.22 8.48 8.70
N THR A 129 8.27 9.41 8.92
CA THR A 129 7.53 9.51 10.19
C THR A 129 6.18 8.79 10.16
N GLY A 130 5.60 8.63 8.97
CA GLY A 130 4.24 8.15 8.77
C GLY A 130 3.19 9.26 8.81
N ASP A 131 3.57 10.53 8.94
CA ASP A 131 2.60 11.62 8.96
C ASP A 131 1.84 11.70 7.64
N TYR A 132 0.52 11.82 7.75
CA TYR A 132 -0.42 11.82 6.64
C TYR A 132 -1.29 13.07 6.72
N SER A 133 -1.42 13.78 5.61
CA SER A 133 -2.34 14.90 5.43
C SER A 133 -2.65 15.07 3.95
N ARG A 134 -3.88 14.79 3.53
CA ARG A 134 -4.31 14.95 2.13
C ARG A 134 -5.70 15.56 2.06
N GLY A 135 -5.93 16.35 1.01
CA GLY A 135 -7.26 16.78 0.64
C GLY A 135 -8.08 15.57 0.17
N ALA A 136 -9.36 15.56 0.47
CA ALA A 136 -10.28 14.48 0.15
C ALA A 136 -11.62 15.02 -0.33
N SER A 137 -12.23 14.28 -1.25
CA SER A 137 -13.60 14.48 -1.71
C SER A 137 -14.31 13.14 -1.78
N GLY A 138 -15.64 13.19 -1.70
CA GLY A 138 -16.46 12.00 -1.58
C GLY A 138 -17.90 12.32 -1.25
N PHE A 139 -18.55 11.46 -0.48
CA PHE A 139 -19.96 11.59 -0.12
C PHE A 139 -20.16 11.45 1.38
N ARG A 140 -21.11 12.23 1.91
CA ARG A 140 -21.62 12.01 3.27
C ARG A 140 -22.34 10.66 3.31
N ILE A 141 -22.11 9.89 4.38
CA ILE A 141 -22.90 8.71 4.71
C ILE A 141 -23.85 9.12 5.83
N GLU A 142 -25.16 8.94 5.63
CA GLU A 142 -26.20 9.16 6.65
C GLU A 142 -27.17 7.98 6.67
N ASN A 143 -27.48 7.48 7.86
CA ASN A 143 -28.26 6.24 8.07
C ASN A 143 -27.82 5.05 7.18
N GLY A 144 -26.53 4.98 6.87
CA GLY A 144 -25.95 3.91 6.06
C GLY A 144 -26.07 4.07 4.54
N GLU A 145 -26.49 5.24 4.06
CA GLU A 145 -26.64 5.55 2.64
C GLU A 145 -25.80 6.76 2.23
N LEU A 146 -25.36 6.79 0.98
CA LEU A 146 -24.66 7.95 0.43
C LEU A 146 -25.67 9.05 0.14
N THR A 147 -25.47 10.25 0.70
CA THR A 147 -26.42 11.35 0.55
C THR A 147 -25.92 12.40 -0.44
N TYR A 148 -25.13 13.38 0.02
CA TYR A 148 -24.64 14.47 -0.82
C TYR A 148 -23.11 14.48 -0.93
N ALA A 149 -22.63 15.06 -2.02
CA ALA A 149 -21.19 15.21 -2.27
C ALA A 149 -20.56 16.19 -1.29
N VAL A 150 -19.37 15.85 -0.81
CA VAL A 150 -18.56 16.66 0.10
C VAL A 150 -17.17 16.81 -0.50
N SER A 151 -16.65 18.04 -0.50
CA SER A 151 -15.32 18.40 -0.99
C SER A 151 -14.60 19.29 0.01
N GLU A 152 -13.33 19.61 -0.27
CA GLU A 152 -12.49 20.51 0.54
C GLU A 152 -12.26 20.03 1.98
N VAL A 153 -12.32 18.71 2.21
CA VAL A 153 -12.00 18.07 3.49
C VAL A 153 -10.52 17.71 3.53
N THR A 154 -9.89 17.81 4.69
CA THR A 154 -8.54 17.28 4.92
C THR A 154 -8.61 16.05 5.83
N ILE A 155 -8.02 14.95 5.39
CA ILE A 155 -7.79 13.77 6.23
C ILE A 155 -6.34 13.83 6.69
N ALA A 156 -6.14 13.95 8.00
CA ALA A 156 -4.83 13.99 8.61
C ALA A 156 -4.70 13.03 9.79
N GLY A 157 -3.49 12.51 10.02
CA GLY A 157 -3.19 11.56 11.08
C GLY A 157 -1.79 10.97 10.92
N ASN A 158 -1.51 9.87 11.63
CA ASN A 158 -0.30 9.09 11.42
C ASN A 158 -0.67 7.71 10.86
N LEU A 159 0.03 7.29 9.80
CA LEU A 159 -0.24 6.04 9.09
C LEU A 159 -0.15 4.81 10.00
N LYS A 160 0.72 4.80 11.01
CA LYS A 160 0.81 3.66 11.95
C LYS A 160 -0.50 3.45 12.69
N ASP A 161 -1.11 4.54 13.13
CA ASP A 161 -2.36 4.49 13.86
C ASP A 161 -3.51 4.20 12.91
N MET A 162 -3.58 4.90 11.77
CA MET A 162 -4.63 4.66 10.76
C MET A 162 -4.65 3.19 10.32
N PHE A 163 -3.49 2.58 10.10
CA PHE A 163 -3.35 1.19 9.70
C PHE A 163 -3.85 0.22 10.77
N ARG A 164 -3.58 0.47 12.05
CA ARG A 164 -4.04 -0.38 13.17
C ARG A 164 -5.54 -0.34 13.42
N HIS A 165 -6.23 0.74 13.03
CA HIS A 165 -7.68 0.88 13.19
C HIS A 165 -8.49 0.34 12.00
N MET A 166 -7.82 -0.29 11.03
CA MET A 166 -8.44 -0.84 9.82
C MET A 166 -8.09 -2.29 9.61
#